data_AF-A0A938JJ04-F1
#
_entry.id   AF-A0A938JJ04-F1
#
_cell.length_a   1.000
_cell.length_b   1.000
_cell.length_c   1.000
_cell.angle_alpha   90.00
_cell.angle_beta   90.00
_cell.angle_gamma   90.00
#
_symmetry.space_group_name_H-M   'P 1'
#
loop_
_entity.id
_entity.type
_entity.pdbx_description
1 polymer ?
#
loop_
_entity_poly.entity_id
_entity_poly.type
_entity_poly.pdbx_seq_one_letter_code
_entity_poly.pdbx_strand_id
1 'polypeptide(L)'
;QLSTRASAHRAGQAVLAKRLRDIYRDGDADPLLTVFLSSGGLAALASEQASAERTAREDVRMVARLRADRREVALIERDLSREEAIAREARDEAASHRADLEGLRASRAGALAKARRVLARAEARDRAASSRRERDARAAVAPGAATATTPRNGRWPAVPGGPSRAVLERIAQCESGGNPRSIGGGGQFRGKYQFMQSTWVTMGGTGDPAAATEAEQDYRAAVLFVKWGPGQWPVCAAFAR
;
A
#
# COMPACT_ATOMS: atom_id res chain seq x y z
N GLN A 1 -14.11 42.06 68.12
CA GLN A 1 -12.71 41.58 68.29
C GLN A 1 -11.75 42.68 68.82
N LEU A 2 -11.79 43.91 68.29
CA LEU A 2 -10.91 45.02 68.78
C LEU A 2 -11.20 45.42 70.25
N SER A 3 -12.47 45.51 70.65
CA SER A 3 -12.87 45.81 72.04
C SER A 3 -12.37 44.75 73.04
N THR A 4 -12.44 43.47 72.66
CA THR A 4 -11.99 42.34 73.47
C THR A 4 -10.47 42.38 73.70
N ARG A 5 -9.69 42.75 72.67
CA ARG A 5 -8.23 42.93 72.78
C ARG A 5 -7.86 44.12 73.67
N ALA A 6 -8.56 45.25 73.54
CA ALA A 6 -8.34 46.41 74.40
C ALA A 6 -8.65 46.12 75.87
N SER A 7 -9.69 45.31 76.12
CA SER A 7 -10.03 44.85 77.48
C SER A 7 -8.97 43.89 78.04
N ALA A 8 -8.50 42.93 77.25
CA ALA A 8 -7.45 42.01 77.65
C ALA A 8 -6.12 42.73 77.93
N HIS A 9 -5.78 43.75 77.13
CA HIS A 9 -4.59 44.57 77.33
C HIS A 9 -4.67 45.37 78.64
N ARG A 10 -5.81 46.01 78.93
CA ARG A 10 -6.00 46.74 80.20
C ARG A 10 -5.96 45.81 81.41
N ALA A 11 -6.54 44.61 81.30
CA ALA A 11 -6.46 43.60 82.35
C ALA A 11 -5.01 43.15 82.59
N GLY A 12 -4.25 42.92 81.51
CA GLY A 12 -2.81 42.61 81.59
C GLY A 12 -2.00 43.72 82.25
N GLN A 13 -2.25 44.99 81.89
CA GLN A 13 -1.60 46.14 82.50
C GLN A 13 -1.92 46.26 84.00
N ALA A 14 -3.16 45.97 84.41
CA ALA A 14 -3.55 46.01 85.82
C ALA A 14 -2.86 44.91 86.65
N VAL A 15 -2.76 43.70 86.11
CA VAL A 15 -2.05 42.58 86.74
C VAL A 15 -0.56 42.88 86.86
N LEU A 16 0.06 43.41 85.79
CA LEU A 16 1.46 43.82 85.80
C LEU A 16 1.72 44.95 86.81
N ALA A 17 0.88 45.99 86.82
CA ALA A 17 1.01 47.12 87.74
C ALA A 17 0.79 46.73 89.21
N LYS A 18 -0.05 45.73 89.49
CA LYS A 18 -0.18 45.16 90.83
C LYS A 18 1.09 44.41 91.20
N ARG A 19 1.56 43.52 90.33
CA ARG A 19 2.73 42.69 90.58
C ARG A 19 3.99 43.55 90.77
N LEU A 20 4.24 44.55 89.93
CA LEU A 20 5.35 45.50 90.09
C LEU A 20 5.31 46.23 91.44
N ARG A 21 4.13 46.52 91.97
CA ARG A 21 3.95 47.16 93.28
C ARG A 21 4.31 46.22 94.43
N ASP A 22 3.86 44.97 94.33
CA ASP A 22 4.14 43.94 95.33
C ASP A 22 5.67 43.67 95.39
N ILE A 23 6.31 43.64 94.22
CA ILE A 23 7.76 43.45 94.05
C ILE A 23 8.58 44.57 94.65
N TYR A 24 8.18 45.83 94.41
CA TYR A 24 8.87 46.99 94.96
C TYR A 24 8.79 47.04 96.51
N ARG A 25 7.86 46.30 97.10
CA ARG A 25 7.57 46.31 98.53
C ARG A 25 8.28 45.20 99.30
N ASP A 26 8.51 44.05 98.68
CA ASP A 26 9.00 42.85 99.38
C ASP A 26 10.51 42.60 99.23
N GLY A 27 11.24 43.34 98.38
CA GLY A 27 12.71 43.43 98.44
C GLY A 27 13.52 42.19 98.02
N ASP A 28 12.89 41.11 97.58
CA ASP A 28 13.59 39.98 96.96
C ASP A 28 14.02 40.34 95.52
N ALA A 29 15.24 39.97 95.13
CA ALA A 29 15.76 40.21 93.79
C ALA A 29 14.91 39.46 92.76
N ASP A 30 14.02 40.21 92.13
CA ASP A 30 12.91 39.67 91.38
C ASP A 30 13.36 38.91 90.12
N PRO A 31 12.78 37.75 89.78
CA PRO A 31 12.92 37.14 88.46
C PRO A 31 12.67 38.14 87.32
N LEU A 32 11.79 39.13 87.53
CA LEU A 32 11.55 40.23 86.61
C LEU A 32 12.73 41.19 86.53
N LEU A 33 13.43 41.50 87.62
CA LEU A 33 14.65 42.30 87.62
C LEU A 33 15.77 41.59 86.86
N THR A 34 15.90 40.27 87.00
CA THR A 34 16.85 39.45 86.24
C THR A 34 16.53 39.44 84.74
N VAL A 35 15.25 39.26 84.37
CA VAL A 35 14.78 39.37 82.99
C VAL A 35 14.96 40.78 82.44
N PHE A 36 14.78 41.81 83.27
CA PHE A 36 14.92 43.21 82.89
C PHE A 36 16.37 43.61 82.61
N LEU A 37 17.28 43.17 83.49
CA LEU A 37 18.70 43.42 83.39
C LEU A 37 19.33 42.61 82.24
N SER A 38 18.87 41.37 81.99
CA SER A 38 19.37 40.55 80.88
C SER A 38 18.88 41.02 79.51
N SER A 39 17.72 41.66 79.43
CA SER A 39 17.09 42.14 78.19
C SER A 39 17.43 43.60 77.84
N GLY A 40 18.17 44.32 78.68
CA GLY A 40 18.55 45.71 78.42
C GLY A 40 17.43 46.74 78.64
N GLY A 41 16.33 46.37 79.33
CA GLY A 41 15.28 47.28 79.79
C GLY A 41 13.89 47.11 79.13
N LEU A 42 12.89 47.89 79.60
CA LEU A 42 11.46 47.72 79.25
C LEU A 42 11.22 47.91 77.75
N ALA A 43 11.92 48.86 77.13
CA ALA A 43 11.80 49.16 75.72
C ALA A 43 12.31 48.02 74.83
N ALA A 44 13.40 47.36 75.23
CA ALA A 44 13.97 46.23 74.51
C ALA A 44 13.04 45.01 74.58
N LEU A 45 12.53 44.66 75.76
CA LEU A 45 11.52 43.60 75.94
C LEU A 45 10.25 43.86 75.11
N ALA A 46 9.76 45.10 75.10
CA ALA A 46 8.58 45.47 74.31
C ALA A 46 8.84 45.33 72.80
N SER A 47 10.05 45.69 72.34
CA SER A 47 10.46 45.51 70.93
C SER A 47 10.61 44.04 70.55
N GLU A 48 11.22 43.22 71.42
CA GLU A 48 11.33 41.77 71.24
C GLU A 48 9.94 41.13 71.15
N GLN A 49 9.03 41.45 72.07
CA GLN A 49 7.66 40.96 72.03
C GLN A 49 6.96 41.38 70.73
N ALA A 50 7.13 42.63 70.29
CA ALA A 50 6.57 43.08 69.02
C ALA A 50 7.17 42.34 67.81
N SER A 51 8.46 41.97 67.83
CA SER A 51 9.06 41.13 66.79
C SER A 51 8.54 39.69 66.82
N ALA A 52 8.45 39.08 68.00
CA ALA A 52 7.90 37.73 68.17
C ALA A 52 6.44 37.65 67.68
N GLU A 53 5.62 38.68 67.96
CA GLU A 53 4.27 38.76 67.41
C GLU A 53 4.23 38.92 65.89
N ARG A 54 5.18 39.64 65.29
CA ARG A 54 5.27 39.76 63.82
C ARG A 54 5.63 38.41 63.20
N THR A 55 6.67 37.75 63.71
CA THR A 55 7.09 36.42 63.26
C THR A 55 5.97 35.40 63.39
N ALA A 56 5.27 35.36 64.54
CA ALA A 56 4.15 34.45 64.74
C ALA A 56 3.01 34.68 63.74
N ARG A 57 2.73 35.94 63.35
CA ARG A 57 1.73 36.25 62.31
C ARG A 57 2.19 35.79 60.92
N GLU A 58 3.47 35.92 60.63
CA GLU A 58 4.07 35.45 59.37
C GLU A 58 4.06 33.93 59.28
N ASP A 59 4.38 33.22 60.36
CA ASP A 59 4.33 31.76 60.45
C ASP A 59 2.92 31.24 60.20
N VAL A 60 1.90 31.86 60.82
CA VAL A 60 0.49 31.50 60.58
C VAL A 60 0.12 31.68 59.10
N ARG A 61 0.57 32.76 58.46
CA ARG A 61 0.35 32.99 57.02
C ARG A 61 1.09 31.97 56.15
N MET A 62 2.33 31.62 56.50
CA MET A 62 3.12 30.62 55.80
C MET A 62 2.48 29.24 55.90
N VAL A 63 2.09 28.81 57.09
CA VAL A 63 1.39 27.53 57.31
C VAL A 63 0.05 27.49 56.59
N ALA A 64 -0.69 28.61 56.55
CA ALA A 64 -1.92 28.69 55.78
C ALA A 64 -1.68 28.50 54.27
N ARG A 65 -0.64 29.12 53.72
CA ARG A 65 -0.21 28.93 52.32
C ARG A 65 0.20 27.49 52.04
N LEU A 66 1.10 26.91 52.84
CA LEU A 66 1.51 25.51 52.69
C LEU A 66 0.33 24.53 52.73
N ARG A 67 -0.68 24.80 53.54
CA ARG A 67 -1.92 24.00 53.57
C ARG A 67 -2.78 24.18 52.32
N ALA A 68 -2.81 25.38 51.74
CA ALA A 68 -3.50 25.64 50.47
C ALA A 68 -2.75 24.95 49.32
N ASP A 69 -1.45 25.14 49.22
CA ASP A 69 -0.59 24.53 48.20
C ASP A 69 -0.68 23.00 48.26
N ARG A 70 -0.68 22.40 49.46
CA ARG A 70 -0.85 20.95 49.62
C ARG A 70 -2.21 20.45 49.12
N ARG A 71 -3.27 21.25 49.24
CA ARG A 71 -4.58 20.90 48.68
C ARG A 71 -4.57 21.01 47.17
N GLU A 72 -3.90 22.03 46.62
CA GLU A 72 -3.74 22.21 45.18
C GLU A 72 -2.95 21.06 44.55
N VAL A 73 -1.81 20.69 45.13
CA VAL A 73 -1.02 19.52 44.69
C VAL A 73 -1.86 18.25 44.71
N ALA A 74 -2.65 18.02 45.77
CA ALA A 74 -3.52 16.85 45.86
C ALA A 74 -4.63 16.84 44.78
N LEU A 75 -5.08 18.00 44.28
CA LEU A 75 -5.99 18.08 43.14
C LEU A 75 -5.27 17.75 41.83
N ILE A 76 -4.08 18.34 41.62
CA ILE A 76 -3.25 18.08 40.43
C ILE A 76 -2.90 16.59 40.33
N GLU A 77 -2.51 15.94 41.42
CA GLU A 77 -2.20 14.50 41.43
C GLU A 77 -3.41 13.64 41.05
N ARG A 78 -4.61 14.03 41.49
CA ARG A 78 -5.86 13.33 41.13
C ARG A 78 -6.20 13.51 39.65
N ASP A 79 -6.04 14.72 39.14
CA ASP A 79 -6.29 15.03 37.73
C ASP A 79 -5.28 14.30 36.83
N LEU A 80 -3.99 14.31 37.19
CA LEU A 80 -2.96 13.55 36.49
C LEU A 80 -3.27 12.06 36.50
N SER A 81 -3.65 11.50 37.65
CA SER A 81 -4.01 10.07 37.76
C SER A 81 -5.20 9.71 36.86
N ARG A 82 -6.17 10.62 36.72
CA ARG A 82 -7.33 10.46 35.83
C ARG A 82 -6.91 10.53 34.36
N GLU A 83 -6.10 11.50 33.99
CA GLU A 83 -5.57 11.63 32.62
C GLU A 83 -4.74 10.42 32.22
N GLU A 84 -3.88 9.92 33.11
CA GLU A 84 -3.12 8.71 32.86
C GLU A 84 -4.02 7.48 32.69
N ALA A 85 -5.12 7.38 33.43
CA ALA A 85 -6.08 6.28 33.27
C ALA A 85 -6.75 6.34 31.89
N ILE A 86 -7.21 7.51 31.46
CA ILE A 86 -7.77 7.74 30.12
C ILE A 86 -6.72 7.41 29.04
N ALA A 87 -5.47 7.83 29.24
CA ALA A 87 -4.39 7.55 28.30
C ALA A 87 -4.05 6.06 28.21
N ARG A 88 -4.15 5.31 29.31
CA ARG A 88 -3.98 3.85 29.32
C ARG A 88 -5.10 3.17 28.53
N GLU A 89 -6.36 3.52 28.81
CA GLU A 89 -7.52 2.98 28.11
C GLU A 89 -7.45 3.24 26.60
N ALA A 90 -7.10 4.47 26.19
CA ALA A 90 -6.92 4.80 24.78
C ALA A 90 -5.78 4.00 24.10
N ARG A 91 -4.70 3.68 24.83
CA ARG A 91 -3.60 2.85 24.30
C ARG A 91 -4.03 1.39 24.13
N ASP A 92 -4.80 0.86 25.07
CA ASP A 92 -5.32 -0.50 25.03
C ASP A 92 -6.33 -0.66 23.87
N GLU A 93 -7.22 0.31 23.69
CA GLU A 93 -8.13 0.37 22.55
C GLU A 93 -7.36 0.46 21.22
N ALA A 94 -6.35 1.32 21.13
CA ALA A 94 -5.49 1.42 19.95
C ALA A 94 -4.67 0.14 19.70
N ALA A 95 -4.32 -0.62 20.74
CA ALA A 95 -3.67 -1.92 20.60
C ALA A 95 -4.64 -2.97 20.05
N SER A 96 -5.88 -3.01 20.55
CA SER A 96 -6.93 -3.89 20.02
C SER A 96 -7.21 -3.62 18.54
N HIS A 97 -7.43 -2.35 18.17
CA HIS A 97 -7.66 -1.97 16.78
C HIS A 97 -6.50 -2.38 15.85
N ARG A 98 -5.25 -2.27 16.32
CA ARG A 98 -4.09 -2.73 15.55
C ARG A 98 -4.10 -4.24 15.36
N ALA A 99 -4.41 -5.01 16.41
CA ALA A 99 -4.52 -6.46 16.33
C ALA A 99 -5.63 -6.89 15.35
N ASP A 100 -6.78 -6.21 15.35
CA ASP A 100 -7.88 -6.47 14.41
C ASP A 100 -7.44 -6.22 12.96
N LEU A 101 -6.75 -5.10 12.71
CA LEU A 101 -6.23 -4.78 11.38
C LEU A 101 -5.19 -5.81 10.90
N GLU A 102 -4.33 -6.30 11.80
CA GLU A 102 -3.39 -7.39 11.49
C GLU A 102 -4.13 -8.70 11.16
N GLY A 103 -5.16 -9.04 11.92
CA GLY A 103 -6.04 -10.19 11.65
C GLY A 103 -6.73 -10.10 10.28
N LEU A 104 -7.24 -8.93 9.92
CA LEU A 104 -7.84 -8.67 8.59
C LEU A 104 -6.81 -8.79 7.47
N ARG A 105 -5.60 -8.25 7.66
CA ARG A 105 -4.51 -8.38 6.68
C ARG A 105 -4.10 -9.83 6.47
N ALA A 106 -3.96 -10.61 7.55
CA ALA A 106 -3.65 -12.03 7.48
C ALA A 106 -4.77 -12.81 6.76
N SER A 107 -6.03 -12.54 7.08
CA SER A 107 -7.19 -13.15 6.44
C SER A 107 -7.24 -12.86 4.93
N ARG A 108 -7.00 -11.60 4.55
CA ARG A 108 -6.91 -11.19 3.14
C ARG A 108 -5.76 -11.90 2.42
N ALA A 109 -4.58 -11.97 3.03
CA ALA A 109 -3.43 -12.67 2.46
C ALA A 109 -3.73 -14.16 2.23
N GLY A 110 -4.37 -14.81 3.21
CA GLY A 110 -4.81 -16.21 3.10
C GLY A 110 -5.82 -16.42 1.97
N ALA A 111 -6.82 -15.53 1.85
CA ALA A 111 -7.81 -15.58 0.79
C ALA A 111 -7.18 -15.41 -0.61
N LEU A 112 -6.26 -14.45 -0.77
CA LEU A 112 -5.52 -14.24 -2.01
C LEU A 112 -4.65 -15.45 -2.37
N ALA A 113 -3.97 -16.05 -1.40
CA ALA A 113 -3.19 -17.27 -1.62
C ALA A 113 -4.08 -18.45 -2.06
N LYS A 114 -5.28 -18.59 -1.48
CA LYS A 114 -6.27 -19.58 -1.91
C LYS A 114 -6.75 -19.30 -3.34
N ALA A 115 -7.11 -18.06 -3.66
CA ALA A 115 -7.55 -17.66 -5.00
C ALA A 115 -6.48 -17.93 -6.06
N ARG A 116 -5.21 -17.57 -5.79
CA ARG A 116 -4.08 -17.87 -6.69
C ARG A 116 -3.93 -19.36 -6.96
N ARG A 117 -4.08 -20.20 -5.94
CA ARG A 117 -4.04 -21.67 -6.13
C ARG A 117 -5.19 -22.18 -6.99
N VAL A 118 -6.39 -21.62 -6.84
CA VAL A 118 -7.54 -21.99 -7.68
C VAL A 118 -7.29 -21.58 -9.13
N LEU A 119 -6.83 -20.35 -9.37
CA LEU A 119 -6.51 -19.86 -10.71
C LEU A 119 -5.42 -20.71 -11.38
N ALA A 120 -4.32 -20.99 -10.69
CA ALA A 120 -3.24 -21.83 -11.21
C ALA A 120 -3.73 -23.24 -11.58
N ARG A 121 -4.64 -23.82 -10.79
CA ARG A 121 -5.28 -25.11 -11.10
C ARG A 121 -6.19 -25.03 -12.32
N ALA A 122 -6.93 -23.94 -12.49
CA ALA A 122 -7.76 -23.72 -13.68
C ALA A 122 -6.90 -23.61 -14.94
N GLU A 123 -5.87 -22.75 -14.93
CA GLU A 123 -4.94 -22.59 -16.04
C GLU A 123 -4.20 -23.89 -16.40
N ALA A 124 -3.84 -24.71 -15.41
CA ALA A 124 -3.23 -26.01 -15.65
C ALA A 124 -4.20 -26.99 -16.32
N ARG A 125 -5.49 -26.97 -15.95
CA ARG A 125 -6.52 -27.78 -16.60
C ARG A 125 -6.76 -27.34 -18.04
N ASP A 126 -6.81 -26.03 -18.29
CA ASP A 126 -7.00 -25.48 -19.63
C ASP A 126 -5.82 -25.83 -20.55
N ARG A 127 -4.58 -25.68 -20.05
CA ARG A 127 -3.37 -26.13 -20.77
C ARG A 127 -3.39 -27.64 -21.05
N ALA A 128 -3.78 -28.45 -20.07
CA ALA A 128 -3.86 -29.90 -20.28
C ALA A 128 -4.95 -30.27 -21.30
N ALA A 129 -6.07 -29.55 -21.33
CA ALA A 129 -7.14 -29.72 -22.29
C ALA A 129 -6.73 -29.30 -23.71
N SER A 130 -6.04 -28.15 -23.86
CA SER A 130 -5.53 -27.72 -25.16
C SER A 130 -4.48 -28.68 -25.71
N SER A 131 -3.51 -29.12 -24.89
CA SER A 131 -2.53 -30.12 -25.31
C SER A 131 -3.15 -31.48 -25.68
N ARG A 132 -4.25 -31.88 -25.02
CA ARG A 132 -5.03 -33.06 -25.44
C ARG A 132 -5.63 -32.86 -26.83
N ARG A 133 -6.34 -31.75 -27.05
CA ARG A 133 -6.92 -31.41 -28.36
C ARG A 133 -5.89 -31.37 -29.49
N GLU A 134 -4.69 -30.83 -29.22
CA GLU A 134 -3.59 -30.83 -30.19
C GLU A 134 -3.08 -32.24 -30.51
N ARG A 135 -2.94 -33.11 -29.51
CA ARG A 135 -2.55 -34.51 -29.73
C ARG A 135 -3.61 -35.27 -30.52
N ASP A 136 -4.88 -35.10 -30.16
CA ASP A 136 -6.00 -35.72 -30.85
C ASP A 136 -6.10 -35.22 -32.30
N ALA A 137 -5.90 -33.92 -32.55
CA ALA A 137 -5.83 -33.35 -33.89
C ALA A 137 -4.64 -33.90 -34.71
N ARG A 138 -3.45 -34.04 -34.09
CA ARG A 138 -2.28 -34.67 -34.74
C ARG A 138 -2.52 -36.15 -35.05
N ALA A 139 -3.20 -36.88 -34.19
CA ALA A 139 -3.54 -38.28 -34.41
C ALA A 139 -4.65 -38.47 -35.46
N ALA A 140 -5.58 -37.52 -35.57
CA ALA A 140 -6.62 -37.49 -36.59
C ALA A 140 -6.07 -37.18 -38.00
N VAL A 141 -4.90 -36.55 -38.10
CA VAL A 141 -4.13 -36.50 -39.35
C VAL A 141 -3.46 -37.86 -39.56
N ALA A 142 -4.18 -38.77 -40.22
CA ALA A 142 -3.57 -39.98 -40.80
C ALA A 142 -2.35 -39.60 -41.67
N PRO A 143 -1.32 -40.45 -41.83
CA PRO A 143 -0.28 -40.23 -42.82
C PRO A 143 -0.89 -40.35 -44.22
N GLY A 144 -1.45 -39.24 -44.72
CA GLY A 144 -2.09 -39.13 -46.02
C GLY A 144 -2.69 -37.74 -46.22
N ALA A 145 -2.22 -37.02 -47.25
CA ALA A 145 -2.72 -35.72 -47.74
C ALA A 145 -2.10 -34.41 -47.20
N ALA A 146 -0.79 -34.40 -46.93
CA ALA A 146 0.02 -33.19 -47.17
C ALA A 146 1.34 -33.60 -47.84
N THR A 147 1.28 -33.82 -49.15
CA THR A 147 2.47 -34.10 -49.96
C THR A 147 3.32 -32.84 -50.06
N ALA A 148 4.31 -32.72 -49.19
CA ALA A 148 5.55 -32.02 -49.53
C ALA A 148 6.25 -32.84 -50.63
N THR A 149 5.76 -32.76 -51.87
CA THR A 149 6.39 -33.45 -53.00
C THR A 149 7.49 -32.58 -53.56
N THR A 150 8.73 -32.89 -53.20
CA THR A 150 9.91 -32.42 -53.94
C THR A 150 9.85 -32.96 -55.37
N PRO A 151 10.05 -32.12 -56.41
CA PRO A 151 9.99 -32.58 -57.80
C PRO A 151 11.08 -33.62 -58.07
N ARG A 152 10.71 -34.77 -58.65
CA ARG A 152 11.71 -35.71 -59.19
C ARG A 152 12.06 -35.26 -60.60
N ASN A 153 13.36 -35.08 -60.88
CA ASN A 153 13.88 -34.68 -62.20
C ASN A 153 13.28 -33.37 -62.74
N GLY A 154 12.96 -32.41 -61.86
CA GLY A 154 12.39 -31.11 -62.24
C GLY A 154 10.93 -31.14 -62.70
N ARG A 155 10.25 -32.30 -62.64
CA ARG A 155 8.85 -32.44 -63.05
C ARG A 155 7.93 -32.50 -61.83
N TRP A 156 6.95 -31.61 -61.80
CA TRP A 156 5.91 -31.59 -60.78
C TRP A 156 4.77 -32.55 -61.18
N PRO A 157 4.21 -33.33 -60.24
CA PRO A 157 3.08 -34.19 -60.52
C PRO A 157 1.83 -33.37 -60.83
N ALA A 158 0.89 -33.93 -61.59
CA ALA A 158 -0.43 -33.32 -61.76
C ALA A 158 -1.17 -33.24 -60.42
N VAL A 159 -1.90 -32.16 -60.17
CA VAL A 159 -2.75 -32.00 -58.98
C VAL A 159 -4.14 -32.57 -59.31
N PRO A 160 -4.56 -33.69 -58.69
CA PRO A 160 -5.88 -34.27 -58.95
C PRO A 160 -7.00 -33.30 -58.56
N GLY A 161 -8.00 -33.14 -59.43
CA GLY A 161 -9.10 -32.19 -59.23
C GLY A 161 -8.70 -30.72 -59.37
N GLY A 162 -7.48 -30.43 -59.83
CA GLY A 162 -6.98 -29.07 -60.06
C GLY A 162 -7.60 -28.37 -61.27
N PRO A 163 -7.47 -27.03 -61.33
CA PRO A 163 -7.90 -26.26 -62.49
C PRO A 163 -7.10 -26.67 -63.74
N SER A 164 -7.68 -26.48 -64.93
CA SER A 164 -6.93 -26.68 -66.17
C SER A 164 -5.79 -25.67 -66.28
N ARG A 165 -4.75 -26.00 -67.04
CA ARG A 165 -3.62 -25.10 -67.28
C ARG A 165 -4.05 -23.73 -67.82
N ALA A 166 -5.03 -23.72 -68.72
CA ALA A 166 -5.58 -22.49 -69.29
C ALA A 166 -6.24 -21.58 -68.24
N VAL A 167 -6.90 -22.15 -67.23
CA VAL A 167 -7.50 -21.39 -66.12
C VAL A 167 -6.41 -20.70 -65.30
N LEU A 168 -5.34 -21.43 -64.96
CA LEU A 168 -4.20 -20.86 -64.24
C LEU A 168 -3.44 -19.83 -65.07
N GLU A 169 -3.26 -20.05 -66.37
CA GLU A 169 -2.63 -19.06 -67.26
C GLU A 169 -3.43 -17.75 -67.32
N ARG A 170 -4.77 -17.81 -67.36
CA ARG A 170 -5.61 -16.60 -67.28
C ARG A 170 -5.44 -15.85 -65.96
N ILE A 171 -5.38 -16.57 -64.85
CA ILE A 171 -5.12 -15.99 -63.53
C ILE A 171 -3.73 -15.33 -63.53
N ALA A 172 -2.70 -16.05 -63.93
CA ALA A 172 -1.32 -15.55 -64.00
C ALA A 172 -1.19 -14.30 -64.89
N GLN A 173 -1.88 -14.28 -66.04
CA GLN A 173 -1.88 -13.15 -66.95
C GLN A 173 -2.49 -11.91 -66.31
N CYS A 174 -3.57 -12.06 -65.56
CA CYS A 174 -4.20 -10.96 -64.84
C CYS A 174 -3.35 -10.51 -63.62
N GLU A 175 -2.74 -11.44 -62.90
CA GLU A 175 -2.00 -11.15 -61.66
C GLU A 175 -0.64 -10.48 -61.91
N SER A 176 0.11 -10.94 -62.91
CA SER A 176 1.48 -10.48 -63.15
C SER A 176 1.84 -10.27 -64.62
N GLY A 177 0.86 -10.38 -65.52
CA GLY A 177 1.14 -10.51 -66.96
C GLY A 177 1.85 -11.82 -67.32
N GLY A 178 1.77 -12.84 -66.46
CA GLY A 178 2.44 -14.12 -66.63
C GLY A 178 3.92 -14.13 -66.21
N ASN A 179 4.42 -13.09 -65.55
CA ASN A 179 5.84 -12.97 -65.19
C ASN A 179 6.20 -13.78 -63.91
N PRO A 180 7.00 -14.86 -64.00
CA PRO A 180 7.38 -15.68 -62.85
C PRO A 180 8.33 -15.01 -61.86
N ARG A 181 8.91 -13.85 -62.22
CA ARG A 181 9.79 -13.04 -61.37
C ARG A 181 9.11 -11.76 -60.86
N SER A 182 7.80 -11.63 -61.04
CA SER A 182 7.06 -10.44 -60.62
C SER A 182 7.19 -10.17 -59.11
N ILE A 183 7.29 -8.89 -58.76
CA ILE A 183 7.29 -8.40 -57.39
C ILE A 183 6.31 -7.23 -57.33
N GLY A 184 5.18 -7.43 -56.65
CA GLY A 184 4.12 -6.42 -56.53
C GLY A 184 3.87 -5.98 -55.09
N GLY A 185 3.06 -4.93 -54.93
CA GLY A 185 2.60 -4.44 -53.62
C GLY A 185 3.73 -4.13 -52.64
N GLY A 186 4.79 -3.45 -53.09
CA GLY A 186 5.94 -3.11 -52.25
C GLY A 186 6.81 -4.31 -51.81
N GLY A 187 6.69 -5.46 -52.47
CA GLY A 187 7.47 -6.66 -52.17
C GLY A 187 6.72 -7.77 -51.44
N GLN A 188 5.44 -7.54 -51.10
CA GLN A 188 4.59 -8.49 -50.38
C GLN A 188 4.11 -9.65 -51.26
N PHE A 189 3.89 -9.40 -52.55
CA PHE A 189 3.38 -10.37 -53.50
C PHE A 189 4.46 -10.76 -54.51
N ARG A 190 4.61 -12.07 -54.75
CA ARG A 190 5.79 -12.64 -55.40
C ARG A 190 5.42 -13.67 -56.46
N GLY A 191 6.11 -13.60 -57.60
CA GLY A 191 6.04 -14.56 -58.68
C GLY A 191 4.78 -14.43 -59.55
N LYS A 192 4.62 -15.40 -60.46
CA LYS A 192 3.61 -15.47 -61.52
C LYS A 192 2.17 -15.29 -61.03
N TYR A 193 1.88 -15.82 -59.84
CA TYR A 193 0.55 -15.79 -59.22
C TYR A 193 0.44 -14.84 -58.04
N GLN A 194 1.44 -13.96 -57.86
CA GLN A 194 1.44 -12.95 -56.80
C GLN A 194 1.24 -13.56 -55.40
N PHE A 195 1.98 -14.62 -55.07
CA PHE A 195 1.88 -15.28 -53.78
C PHE A 195 2.37 -14.39 -52.62
N MET A 196 1.69 -14.46 -51.48
CA MET A 196 2.28 -14.09 -50.19
C MET A 196 3.17 -15.22 -49.66
N GLN A 197 4.25 -14.86 -48.94
CA GLN A 197 5.20 -15.84 -48.38
C GLN A 197 4.52 -16.87 -47.45
N SER A 198 3.57 -16.44 -46.63
CA SER A 198 2.82 -17.33 -45.72
C SER A 198 1.99 -18.37 -46.49
N THR A 199 1.31 -17.94 -47.56
CA THR A 199 0.52 -18.81 -48.43
C THR A 199 1.44 -19.79 -49.17
N TRP A 200 2.57 -19.31 -49.70
CA TRP A 200 3.57 -20.14 -50.36
C TRP A 200 4.05 -21.29 -49.48
N VAL A 201 4.45 -20.99 -48.24
CA VAL A 201 4.88 -21.99 -47.25
C VAL A 201 3.74 -22.95 -46.91
N THR A 202 2.51 -22.45 -46.79
CA THR A 202 1.33 -23.29 -46.52
C THR A 202 1.04 -24.28 -47.66
N MET A 203 1.38 -23.92 -48.91
CA MET A 203 1.31 -24.83 -50.07
C MET A 203 2.53 -25.76 -50.17
N GLY A 204 3.40 -25.79 -49.15
CA GLY A 204 4.63 -26.59 -49.09
C GLY A 204 5.84 -25.92 -49.76
N GLY A 205 5.74 -24.63 -50.06
CA GLY A 205 6.79 -23.80 -50.67
C GLY A 205 7.95 -23.54 -49.74
N THR A 206 9.16 -23.50 -50.28
CA THR A 206 10.35 -23.03 -49.58
C THR A 206 10.98 -21.88 -50.35
N GLY A 207 11.77 -21.04 -49.67
CA GLY A 207 12.36 -19.85 -50.29
C GLY A 207 11.33 -18.83 -50.78
N ASP A 208 11.78 -17.93 -51.66
CA ASP A 208 10.97 -16.87 -52.28
C ASP A 208 10.17 -17.43 -53.47
N PRO A 209 8.83 -17.21 -53.54
CA PRO A 209 8.02 -17.61 -54.70
C PRO A 209 8.55 -17.08 -56.02
N ALA A 210 9.06 -15.85 -56.06
CA ALA A 210 9.65 -15.26 -57.26
C ALA A 210 11.03 -15.87 -57.58
N ALA A 211 11.67 -16.58 -56.63
CA ALA A 211 12.90 -17.32 -56.87
C ALA A 211 12.63 -18.71 -57.50
N ALA A 212 11.44 -19.27 -57.28
CA ALA A 212 11.07 -20.62 -57.67
C ALA A 212 10.86 -20.79 -59.19
N THR A 213 10.96 -22.03 -59.65
CA THR A 213 10.69 -22.37 -61.06
C THR A 213 9.23 -22.12 -61.41
N GLU A 214 8.95 -21.73 -62.66
CA GLU A 214 7.57 -21.49 -63.09
C GLU A 214 6.68 -22.73 -62.89
N ALA A 215 7.21 -23.93 -63.17
CA ALA A 215 6.49 -25.19 -62.95
C ALA A 215 6.12 -25.43 -61.48
N GLU A 216 6.96 -25.01 -60.54
CA GLU A 216 6.64 -25.06 -59.11
C GLU A 216 5.55 -24.05 -58.74
N GLN A 217 5.63 -22.85 -59.30
CA GLN A 217 4.62 -21.82 -59.08
C GLN A 217 3.25 -22.26 -59.61
N ASP A 218 3.20 -22.85 -60.82
CA ASP A 218 2.00 -23.44 -61.41
C ASP A 218 1.44 -24.58 -60.56
N TYR A 219 2.32 -25.48 -60.11
CA TYR A 219 1.93 -26.59 -59.23
C TYR A 219 1.30 -26.09 -57.93
N ARG A 220 1.96 -25.15 -57.26
CA ARG A 220 1.48 -24.60 -55.98
C ARG A 220 0.22 -23.76 -56.15
N ALA A 221 0.05 -23.08 -57.28
CA ALA A 221 -1.20 -22.42 -57.63
C ALA A 221 -2.33 -23.43 -57.82
N ALA A 222 -2.07 -24.56 -58.49
CA ALA A 222 -3.05 -25.64 -58.60
C ALA A 222 -3.42 -26.24 -57.22
N VAL A 223 -2.44 -26.45 -56.33
CA VAL A 223 -2.70 -26.91 -54.95
C VAL A 223 -3.54 -25.90 -54.16
N LEU A 224 -3.21 -24.60 -54.25
CA LEU A 224 -3.97 -23.52 -53.63
C LEU A 224 -5.41 -23.48 -54.13
N PHE A 225 -5.60 -23.62 -55.44
CA PHE A 225 -6.91 -23.62 -56.08
C PHE A 225 -7.77 -24.80 -55.62
N VAL A 226 -7.22 -26.01 -55.53
CA VAL A 226 -7.97 -27.17 -55.02
C VAL A 226 -8.35 -26.99 -53.56
N LYS A 227 -7.44 -26.45 -52.74
CA LYS A 227 -7.63 -26.35 -51.30
C LYS A 227 -8.61 -25.26 -50.89
N TRP A 228 -8.58 -24.12 -51.57
CA TRP A 228 -9.30 -22.90 -51.16
C TRP A 228 -10.16 -22.28 -52.26
N GLY A 229 -10.22 -22.90 -53.44
CA GLY A 229 -10.97 -22.41 -54.57
C GLY A 229 -10.34 -21.18 -55.26
N PRO A 230 -11.02 -20.63 -56.29
CA PRO A 230 -10.56 -19.46 -57.03
C PRO A 230 -10.54 -18.16 -56.20
N GLY A 231 -11.16 -18.14 -55.02
CA GLY A 231 -11.31 -16.93 -54.19
C GLY A 231 -10.01 -16.33 -53.67
N GLN A 232 -8.88 -17.04 -53.83
CA GLN A 232 -7.55 -16.52 -53.53
C GLN A 232 -7.07 -15.47 -54.55
N TRP A 233 -7.72 -15.43 -55.72
CA TRP A 233 -7.51 -14.42 -56.75
C TRP A 233 -8.85 -13.72 -57.05
N PRO A 234 -9.35 -12.89 -56.10
CA PRO A 234 -10.75 -12.45 -56.08
C PRO A 234 -11.17 -11.66 -57.33
N VAL A 235 -10.24 -10.95 -57.97
CA VAL A 235 -10.48 -10.21 -59.23
C VAL A 235 -10.10 -11.06 -60.44
N CYS A 236 -8.91 -11.67 -60.42
CA CYS A 236 -8.35 -12.34 -61.58
C CYS A 236 -8.95 -13.71 -61.90
N ALA A 237 -9.49 -14.42 -60.90
CA ALA A 237 -10.17 -15.69 -61.14
C ALA A 237 -11.61 -15.54 -61.66
N ALA A 238 -12.18 -14.34 -61.64
CA ALA A 238 -13.49 -14.07 -62.24
C ALA A 238 -13.49 -14.29 -63.77
N PHE A 239 -12.36 -14.01 -64.42
CA PHE A 239 -12.13 -14.24 -65.85
C PHE A 239 -11.70 -15.67 -66.18
N ALA A 240 -11.64 -16.54 -65.18
CA ALA A 240 -11.13 -17.90 -65.33
C ALA A 240 -12.22 -18.94 -65.60
N ARG A 241 -13.50 -18.55 -65.68
CA ARG A 241 -14.63 -19.39 -66.09
C ARG A 241 -14.67 -19.63 -67.60
#